data_AF-A0A0A7CLT0-F1
#
_entry.id   AF-A0A0A7CLT0-F1
#
_cell.length_a   1.000
_cell.length_b   1.000
_cell.length_c   1.000
_cell.angle_alpha   90.00
_cell.angle_beta   90.00
_cell.angle_gamma   90.00
#
_symmetry.space_group_name_H-M   'P 1'
#
loop_
_entity.id
_entity.type
_entity.pdbx_description
1 polymer ?
#
loop_
_entity_poly.entity_id
_entity_poly.type
_entity_poly.pdbx_seq_one_letter_code
_entity_poly.pdbx_strand_id
1 'polypeptide(L)'
;MVAAIIVLVIELQGSLAVKKTLLGATQLVHPTSNYTSNLIVFYVLDILDKTAIVNTNSSDITYVYIDVHDTLKYTFNSTQCNDPLIGDRIYSRKYLEKLLPKVLIFTPDLSMTSVAQIIIDCSYTGRLLQDTTALMLHFINENATTITTLFLQTIQMNRITKRLSLTCGMATLSSIELTTLSIDENSLLLTSQTAAYTHVVGIDFPYVIPAFELILLLELDELTANGMWQGVIATTNEPILLG
;
A
#
# COMPACT_ATOMS: atom_id res chain seq x y z
N MET A 1 27.27 23.86 36.69
CA MET A 1 28.03 23.35 35.52
C MET A 1 27.74 21.88 35.22
N VAL A 2 27.84 20.97 36.20
CA VAL A 2 27.63 19.52 35.98
C VAL A 2 26.27 19.18 35.37
N ALA A 3 25.19 19.83 35.82
CA ALA A 3 23.85 19.60 35.28
C ALA A 3 23.73 19.94 33.78
N ALA A 4 24.36 21.03 33.32
CA ALA A 4 24.31 21.44 31.91
C ALA A 4 25.05 20.44 31.00
N ILE A 5 26.14 19.84 31.48
CA ILE A 5 26.88 18.80 30.76
C ILE A 5 26.03 17.52 30.67
N ILE A 6 25.34 17.15 31.74
CA ILE A 6 24.46 15.97 31.74
C ILE A 6 23.30 16.15 30.76
N VAL A 7 22.63 17.31 30.76
CA VAL A 7 21.56 17.61 29.79
C VAL A 7 22.08 17.54 28.36
N LEU A 8 23.24 18.11 28.08
CA LEU A 8 23.86 18.05 26.75
C LEU A 8 24.15 16.61 26.30
N VAL A 9 24.63 15.75 27.21
CA VAL A 9 24.92 14.34 26.90
C VAL A 9 23.63 13.56 26.63
N ILE A 10 22.57 13.81 27.39
CA ILE A 10 21.26 13.17 27.18
C ILE A 10 20.67 13.59 25.83
N GLU A 11 20.69 14.88 25.50
CA GLU A 11 20.21 15.41 24.22
C GLU A 11 21.02 14.85 23.04
N LEU A 12 22.35 14.78 23.17
CA LEU A 12 23.21 14.21 22.13
C LEU A 12 22.93 12.72 21.91
N GLN A 13 22.79 11.95 22.99
CA GLN A 13 22.50 10.51 22.90
C GLN A 13 21.08 10.26 22.37
N GLY A 14 20.10 11.05 22.81
CA GLY A 14 18.73 11.02 22.30
C GLY A 14 18.68 11.35 20.81
N SER A 15 19.36 12.41 20.38
CA SER A 15 19.48 12.80 18.98
C SER A 15 20.16 11.71 18.13
N LEU A 16 21.22 11.09 18.63
CA LEU A 16 21.88 9.98 17.95
C LEU A 16 21.01 8.71 17.89
N ALA A 17 20.22 8.42 18.93
CA ALA A 17 19.28 7.31 18.93
C ALA A 17 18.10 7.54 17.98
N VAL A 18 17.57 8.77 17.92
CA VAL A 18 16.57 9.20 16.94
C VAL A 18 17.14 9.14 15.52
N LYS A 19 18.37 9.60 15.32
CA LYS A 19 19.06 9.48 14.02
C LYS A 19 19.28 8.04 13.58
N LYS A 20 19.57 7.13 14.52
CA LYS A 20 19.70 5.69 14.24
C LYS A 20 18.36 4.99 13.96
N THR A 21 17.25 5.52 14.48
CA THR A 21 15.90 5.01 14.24
C THR A 21 15.26 5.61 12.99
N LEU A 22 15.71 6.79 12.56
CA LEU A 22 15.42 7.39 11.26
C LEU A 22 16.27 6.74 10.16
N LEU A 23 16.09 5.43 9.95
CA LEU A 23 16.77 4.68 8.88
C LEU A 23 16.46 5.21 7.46
N GLY A 24 15.45 6.09 7.31
CA GLY A 24 15.13 6.80 6.06
C GLY A 24 15.79 8.17 5.87
N ALA A 25 16.49 8.74 6.86
CA ALA A 25 17.04 10.11 6.77
C ALA A 25 18.53 10.17 6.33
N THR A 26 19.27 9.06 6.43
CA THR A 26 20.70 8.99 6.10
C THR A 26 20.99 8.24 4.81
N GLN A 27 20.00 7.60 4.21
CA GLN A 27 20.12 7.03 2.88
C GLN A 27 19.97 8.14 1.84
N LEU A 28 20.69 8.03 0.73
CA LEU A 28 20.42 8.86 -0.45
C LEU A 28 18.92 8.80 -0.73
N VAL A 29 18.28 9.96 -0.95
CA VAL A 29 16.90 10.00 -1.43
C VAL A 29 16.87 9.16 -2.71
N HIS A 30 16.42 7.92 -2.58
CA HIS A 30 16.24 7.08 -3.76
C HIS A 30 15.21 7.81 -4.62
N PRO A 31 15.49 8.01 -5.93
CA PRO A 31 14.47 8.54 -6.84
C PRO A 31 13.21 7.71 -6.62
N THR A 32 12.11 8.37 -6.23
CA THR A 32 10.77 7.83 -5.93
C THR A 32 10.77 6.31 -5.78
N SER A 33 10.80 5.79 -4.55
CA SER A 33 10.85 4.34 -4.26
C SER A 33 9.90 3.58 -5.20
N ASN A 34 10.45 3.03 -6.28
CA ASN A 34 9.67 2.35 -7.29
C ASN A 34 9.46 0.94 -6.76
N TYR A 35 8.36 0.76 -6.03
CA TYR A 35 8.08 -0.54 -5.46
C TYR A 35 7.47 -1.45 -6.52
N THR A 36 8.02 -2.66 -6.64
CA THR A 36 7.57 -3.65 -7.61
C THR A 36 7.09 -4.89 -6.88
N SER A 37 6.08 -5.54 -7.46
CA SER A 37 5.50 -6.79 -7.00
C SER A 37 5.52 -7.76 -8.18
N ASN A 38 6.46 -8.70 -8.18
CA ASN A 38 6.74 -9.49 -9.37
C ASN A 38 5.92 -10.79 -9.40
N LEU A 39 5.65 -11.39 -8.23
CA LEU A 39 4.95 -12.68 -8.17
C LEU A 39 3.46 -12.56 -8.47
N ILE A 40 2.87 -11.40 -8.17
CA ILE A 40 1.45 -11.17 -8.49
C ILE A 40 1.17 -11.31 -9.99
N VAL A 41 2.12 -10.95 -10.86
CA VAL A 41 1.98 -11.10 -12.31
C VAL A 41 1.83 -12.58 -12.69
N PHE A 42 2.67 -13.45 -12.15
CA PHE A 42 2.57 -14.89 -12.38
C PHE A 42 1.28 -15.48 -11.81
N TYR A 43 0.86 -15.01 -10.64
CA TYR A 43 -0.42 -15.42 -10.05
C TYR A 43 -1.62 -15.03 -10.93
N VAL A 44 -1.63 -13.82 -11.48
CA VAL A 44 -2.68 -13.37 -12.41
C VAL A 44 -2.68 -14.20 -13.68
N LEU A 45 -1.51 -14.52 -14.25
CA LEU A 45 -1.40 -15.41 -15.41
C LEU A 45 -2.00 -16.79 -15.12
N ASP A 46 -1.70 -17.38 -13.96
CA ASP A 46 -2.27 -18.67 -13.57
C ASP A 46 -3.80 -18.61 -13.34
N ILE A 47 -4.35 -17.46 -12.92
CA ILE A 47 -5.81 -17.29 -12.85
C ILE A 47 -6.41 -17.30 -14.27
N LEU A 48 -5.79 -16.59 -15.22
CA LEU A 48 -6.26 -16.52 -16.61
C LEU A 48 -6.21 -17.90 -17.28
N ASP A 49 -5.16 -18.68 -16.99
CA ASP A 49 -4.99 -20.05 -17.47
C ASP A 49 -5.81 -21.09 -16.68
N LYS A 50 -6.56 -20.65 -15.64
CA LYS A 50 -7.38 -21.49 -14.75
C LYS A 50 -6.58 -22.56 -14.00
N THR A 51 -5.29 -22.32 -13.80
CA THR A 51 -4.39 -23.18 -13.02
C THR A 51 -4.29 -22.74 -11.55
N ALA A 52 -4.60 -21.48 -11.26
CA ALA A 52 -4.60 -20.94 -9.89
C ALA A 52 -5.77 -21.48 -9.06
N ILE A 53 -5.51 -21.74 -7.77
CA ILE A 53 -6.54 -22.12 -6.80
C ILE A 53 -7.08 -20.86 -6.13
N VAL A 54 -8.21 -20.35 -6.62
CA VAL A 54 -8.98 -19.30 -5.94
C VAL A 54 -10.01 -19.97 -5.04
N ASN A 55 -9.84 -19.85 -3.72
CA ASN A 55 -10.82 -20.33 -2.75
C ASN A 55 -12.00 -19.35 -2.69
N THR A 56 -12.99 -19.56 -3.54
CA THR A 56 -14.22 -18.75 -3.62
C THR A 56 -15.34 -19.27 -2.70
N ASN A 57 -15.20 -20.47 -2.13
CA ASN A 57 -16.25 -21.15 -1.35
C ASN A 57 -16.15 -20.95 0.17
N SER A 58 -15.29 -20.04 0.64
CA SER A 58 -15.12 -19.75 2.07
C SER A 58 -15.98 -18.56 2.45
N SER A 59 -16.75 -18.67 3.54
CA SER A 59 -17.44 -17.52 4.14
C SER A 59 -16.48 -16.52 4.79
N ASP A 60 -15.23 -16.93 4.99
CA ASP A 60 -14.17 -16.12 5.58
C ASP A 60 -13.15 -15.70 4.52
N ILE A 61 -12.70 -14.44 4.61
CA ILE A 61 -11.63 -13.89 3.79
C ILE A 61 -10.35 -14.69 4.01
N THR A 62 -9.82 -15.24 2.93
CA THR A 62 -8.58 -16.02 2.98
C THR A 62 -7.36 -15.12 2.76
N TYR A 63 -6.37 -15.21 3.64
CA TYR A 63 -5.08 -14.55 3.47
C TYR A 63 -4.13 -15.51 2.76
N VAL A 64 -3.52 -15.03 1.68
CA VAL A 64 -2.64 -15.81 0.82
C VAL A 64 -1.32 -15.07 0.65
N TYR A 65 -0.25 -15.64 1.18
CA TYR A 65 1.11 -15.15 0.98
C TYR A 65 1.70 -15.91 -0.22
N ILE A 66 2.03 -15.18 -1.29
CA ILE A 66 2.74 -15.75 -2.44
C ILE A 66 4.24 -15.51 -2.27
N ASP A 67 5.02 -16.58 -2.34
CA ASP A 67 6.46 -16.53 -2.13
C ASP A 67 7.20 -17.31 -3.22
N VAL A 68 8.48 -16.99 -3.42
CA VAL A 68 9.31 -17.61 -4.44
C VAL A 68 9.49 -19.09 -4.12
N HIS A 69 9.15 -19.95 -5.08
CA HIS A 69 9.50 -21.36 -5.05
C HIS A 69 10.69 -21.66 -5.96
N ASP A 70 10.66 -21.07 -7.16
CA ASP A 70 11.70 -21.09 -8.19
C ASP A 70 11.60 -19.79 -9.01
N THR A 71 12.57 -19.50 -9.87
CA THR A 71 12.68 -18.29 -10.70
C THR A 71 11.40 -17.88 -11.46
N LEU A 72 10.52 -18.83 -11.78
CA LEU A 72 9.25 -18.60 -12.50
C LEU A 72 8.03 -19.21 -11.80
N LYS A 73 8.18 -19.70 -10.57
CA LYS A 73 7.08 -20.35 -9.82
C LYS A 73 6.98 -19.79 -8.42
N TYR A 74 5.75 -19.56 -7.99
CA TYR A 74 5.46 -19.15 -6.63
C TYR A 74 4.80 -20.31 -5.85
N THR A 75 4.87 -20.21 -4.53
CA THR A 75 4.19 -21.08 -3.58
C THR A 75 3.25 -20.27 -2.72
N PHE A 76 2.24 -20.94 -2.18
CA PHE A 76 1.28 -20.34 -1.27
C PHE A 76 1.57 -20.70 0.18
N ASN A 77 1.41 -19.72 1.06
CA ASN A 77 1.33 -19.92 2.49
C ASN A 77 0.12 -19.15 3.04
N SER A 78 -0.59 -19.68 4.03
CA SER A 78 -1.77 -19.06 4.61
C SER A 78 -1.47 -18.20 5.83
N THR A 79 -0.22 -18.19 6.31
CA THR A 79 0.14 -17.58 7.60
C THR A 79 1.15 -16.45 7.49
N GLN A 80 2.19 -16.61 6.68
CA GLN A 80 3.28 -15.65 6.52
C GLN A 80 4.15 -16.02 5.30
N CYS A 81 5.05 -15.11 4.93
CA CYS A 81 6.13 -15.41 3.99
C CYS A 81 7.11 -16.44 4.55
N ASN A 82 7.83 -17.16 3.69
CA ASN A 82 8.79 -18.21 4.05
C ASN A 82 9.94 -17.63 4.89
N ASP A 83 10.43 -16.45 4.51
CA ASP A 83 11.46 -15.70 5.23
C ASP A 83 10.86 -14.47 5.91
N PRO A 84 10.30 -14.60 7.13
CA PRO A 84 9.62 -13.49 7.81
C PRO A 84 10.61 -12.38 8.21
N LEU A 85 10.24 -11.14 7.93
CA LEU A 85 11.00 -9.93 8.27
C LEU A 85 10.33 -9.15 9.40
N ILE A 86 11.09 -8.29 10.08
CA ILE A 86 10.56 -7.46 11.19
C ILE A 86 9.44 -6.53 10.69
N GLY A 87 9.56 -6.04 9.46
CA GLY A 87 8.56 -5.20 8.78
C GLY A 87 7.24 -5.92 8.48
N ASP A 88 7.19 -7.26 8.51
CA ASP A 88 5.99 -8.03 8.12
C ASP A 88 4.79 -7.84 9.06
N ARG A 89 4.99 -7.15 10.19
CA ARG A 89 3.92 -6.82 11.15
C ARG A 89 2.76 -6.07 10.50
N ILE A 90 3.02 -5.22 9.50
CA ILE A 90 1.97 -4.48 8.77
C ILE A 90 1.13 -5.38 7.85
N TYR A 91 1.62 -6.58 7.54
CA TYR A 91 0.90 -7.61 6.76
C TYR A 91 0.18 -8.62 7.64
N SER A 92 0.33 -8.52 8.97
CA SER A 92 -0.33 -9.46 9.88
C SER A 92 -1.85 -9.30 9.82
N ARG A 93 -2.58 -10.42 9.87
CA ARG A 93 -4.05 -10.44 9.89
C ARG A 93 -4.64 -9.47 10.92
N LYS A 94 -4.10 -9.45 12.14
CA LYS A 94 -4.55 -8.55 13.23
C LYS A 94 -4.41 -7.06 12.88
N TYR A 95 -3.40 -6.68 12.11
CA TYR A 95 -3.22 -5.29 11.67
C TYR A 95 -4.17 -4.97 10.52
N LEU A 96 -4.25 -5.86 9.52
CA LEU A 96 -5.10 -5.68 8.35
C LEU A 96 -6.59 -5.65 8.70
N GLU A 97 -7.06 -6.46 9.64
CA GLU A 97 -8.45 -6.44 10.14
C GLU A 97 -8.83 -5.08 10.77
N LYS A 98 -7.86 -4.33 11.30
CA LYS A 98 -8.10 -2.98 11.82
C LYS A 98 -8.05 -1.92 10.73
N LEU A 99 -7.13 -2.07 9.78
CA LEU A 99 -6.86 -1.09 8.74
C LEU A 99 -7.89 -1.15 7.61
N LEU A 100 -8.14 -2.33 7.04
CA LEU A 100 -8.93 -2.48 5.80
C LEU A 100 -10.36 -1.91 5.92
N PRO A 101 -11.13 -2.14 6.99
CA PRO A 101 -12.46 -1.55 7.11
C PRO A 101 -12.46 0.00 7.10
N LYS A 102 -11.32 0.62 7.45
CA LYS A 102 -11.17 2.08 7.45
C LYS A 102 -10.77 2.63 6.10
N VAL A 103 -10.01 1.87 5.32
CA VAL A 103 -9.53 2.26 3.99
C VAL A 103 -10.59 2.01 2.93
N LEU A 104 -11.27 0.86 2.98
CA LEU A 104 -12.18 0.38 1.94
C LEU A 104 -13.59 1.03 1.97
N ILE A 105 -13.84 1.95 2.89
CA ILE A 105 -15.18 2.54 3.08
C ILE A 105 -15.68 3.32 1.86
N PHE A 106 -14.77 3.86 1.05
CA PHE A 106 -15.07 4.62 -0.18
C PHE A 106 -14.86 3.79 -1.46
N THR A 107 -14.80 2.46 -1.33
CA THR A 107 -14.61 1.56 -2.46
C THR A 107 -15.84 0.67 -2.61
N PRO A 108 -16.93 1.16 -3.23
CA PRO A 108 -18.21 0.45 -3.26
C PRO A 108 -18.12 -0.94 -3.90
N ASP A 109 -17.22 -1.11 -4.88
CA ASP A 109 -16.99 -2.40 -5.55
C ASP A 109 -16.14 -3.37 -4.71
N LEU A 110 -15.37 -2.84 -3.76
CA LEU A 110 -14.48 -3.59 -2.88
C LEU A 110 -14.96 -3.47 -1.43
N SER A 111 -16.08 -4.13 -1.14
CA SER A 111 -16.54 -4.34 0.23
C SER A 111 -15.81 -5.52 0.85
N MET A 112 -15.61 -5.54 2.17
CA MET A 112 -15.06 -6.72 2.86
C MET A 112 -15.91 -7.99 2.63
N THR A 113 -17.18 -7.82 2.27
CA THR A 113 -18.12 -8.89 1.91
C THR A 113 -18.01 -9.35 0.47
N SER A 114 -17.25 -8.67 -0.41
CA SER A 114 -17.06 -9.07 -1.80
C SER A 114 -15.65 -9.61 -2.08
N VAL A 115 -14.79 -9.68 -1.06
CA VAL A 115 -13.41 -10.16 -1.15
C VAL A 115 -13.35 -11.63 -0.78
N ALA A 116 -12.90 -12.47 -1.72
CA ALA A 116 -12.60 -13.88 -1.45
C ALA A 116 -11.24 -14.05 -0.78
N GLN A 117 -10.24 -13.35 -1.35
CA GLN A 117 -8.84 -13.54 -1.01
C GLN A 117 -8.10 -12.21 -0.95
N ILE A 118 -7.25 -12.09 0.07
CA ILE A 118 -6.25 -11.03 0.20
C ILE A 118 -4.89 -11.67 -0.06
N ILE A 119 -4.20 -11.18 -1.08
CA ILE A 119 -2.91 -11.67 -1.53
C ILE A 119 -1.83 -10.70 -1.08
N ILE A 120 -0.81 -11.26 -0.44
CA ILE A 120 0.42 -10.59 -0.04
C ILE A 120 1.56 -11.16 -0.89
N ASP A 121 2.18 -10.32 -1.70
CA ASP A 121 3.38 -10.69 -2.45
C ASP A 121 4.63 -10.55 -1.58
N CYS A 122 5.24 -11.67 -1.22
CA CYS A 122 6.44 -11.70 -0.39
C CYS A 122 7.68 -11.16 -1.12
N SER A 123 7.66 -11.05 -2.45
CA SER A 123 8.71 -10.44 -3.27
C SER A 123 8.58 -8.91 -3.39
N TYR A 124 7.50 -8.33 -2.85
CA TYR A 124 7.27 -6.90 -2.90
C TYR A 124 8.47 -6.11 -2.35
N THR A 125 9.05 -5.22 -3.15
CA THR A 125 10.32 -4.59 -2.79
C THR A 125 10.22 -3.71 -1.55
N GLY A 126 9.05 -3.11 -1.27
CA GLY A 126 8.85 -2.34 -0.03
C GLY A 126 8.96 -3.21 1.21
N ARG A 127 8.47 -4.45 1.14
CA ARG A 127 8.66 -5.46 2.18
C ARG A 127 10.15 -5.84 2.33
N LEU A 128 10.83 -6.14 1.22
CA LEU A 128 12.24 -6.54 1.22
C LEU A 128 13.17 -5.46 1.79
N LEU A 129 12.83 -4.19 1.56
CA LEU A 129 13.51 -3.03 2.13
C LEU A 129 13.10 -2.74 3.58
N GLN A 130 12.17 -3.52 4.14
CA GLN A 130 11.57 -3.31 5.46
C GLN A 130 10.96 -1.92 5.63
N ASP A 131 10.44 -1.36 4.54
CA ASP A 131 9.79 -0.08 4.55
C ASP A 131 8.36 -0.20 5.10
N THR A 132 8.22 0.06 6.39
CA THR A 132 6.91 0.01 7.07
C THR A 132 5.98 1.18 6.71
N THR A 133 6.44 2.12 5.88
CA THR A 133 5.64 3.25 5.42
C THR A 133 4.86 2.95 4.15
N ALA A 134 5.17 1.82 3.47
CA ALA A 134 4.54 1.37 2.25
C ALA A 134 3.94 -0.03 2.43
N LEU A 135 2.69 -0.21 2.00
CA LEU A 135 1.93 -1.46 2.07
C LEU A 135 1.28 -1.69 0.71
N MET A 136 1.45 -2.88 0.16
CA MET A 136 0.80 -3.31 -1.07
C MET A 136 0.03 -4.60 -0.83
N LEU A 137 -1.25 -4.62 -1.22
CA LEU A 137 -2.14 -5.76 -1.10
C LEU A 137 -2.92 -5.92 -2.40
N HIS A 138 -3.21 -7.17 -2.77
CA HIS A 138 -4.09 -7.46 -3.89
C HIS A 138 -5.32 -8.22 -3.40
N PHE A 139 -6.47 -7.93 -3.97
CA PHE A 139 -7.75 -8.53 -3.62
C PHE A 139 -8.30 -9.24 -4.84
N ILE A 140 -8.82 -10.43 -4.63
CA ILE A 140 -9.63 -11.15 -5.61
C ILE A 140 -11.05 -11.21 -5.08
N ASN A 141 -12.01 -10.86 -5.93
CA ASN A 141 -13.41 -10.93 -5.57
C ASN A 141 -13.94 -12.38 -5.52
N GLU A 142 -15.10 -12.59 -4.91
CA GLU A 142 -15.75 -13.91 -4.78
C GLU A 142 -15.92 -14.66 -6.09
N ASN A 143 -16.13 -13.95 -7.20
CA ASN A 143 -16.32 -14.57 -8.51
C ASN A 143 -15.02 -14.77 -9.29
N ALA A 144 -13.86 -14.40 -8.73
CA ALA A 144 -12.57 -14.41 -9.42
C ALA A 144 -12.62 -13.72 -10.80
N THR A 145 -13.33 -12.59 -10.89
CA THR A 145 -13.47 -11.77 -12.11
C THR A 145 -12.69 -10.47 -12.03
N THR A 146 -12.37 -10.00 -10.84
CA THR A 146 -11.78 -8.67 -10.64
C THR A 146 -10.62 -8.78 -9.67
N ILE A 147 -9.49 -8.19 -10.06
CA ILE A 147 -8.35 -7.99 -9.18
C ILE A 147 -8.27 -6.51 -8.80
N THR A 148 -8.21 -6.22 -7.50
CA THR A 148 -8.00 -4.87 -7.00
C THR A 148 -6.66 -4.81 -6.30
N THR A 149 -5.86 -3.79 -6.61
CA THR A 149 -4.61 -3.51 -5.91
C THR A 149 -4.82 -2.31 -5.00
N LEU A 150 -4.45 -2.44 -3.74
CA LEU A 150 -4.33 -1.33 -2.78
C LEU A 150 -2.86 -1.08 -2.53
N PHE A 151 -2.45 0.15 -2.77
CA PHE A 151 -1.14 0.66 -2.40
C PHE A 151 -1.31 1.78 -1.39
N LEU A 152 -0.90 1.54 -0.15
CA LEU A 152 -0.93 2.51 0.95
C LEU A 152 0.49 2.99 1.22
N GLN A 153 0.71 4.29 1.13
CA GLN A 153 1.99 4.91 1.43
C GLN A 153 1.81 6.07 2.42
N THR A 154 2.78 6.24 3.31
CA THR A 154 2.86 7.42 4.15
C THR A 154 3.48 8.58 3.38
N ILE A 155 2.79 9.71 3.30
CA ILE A 155 3.22 10.91 2.58
C ILE A 155 3.00 12.17 3.43
N GLN A 156 3.52 13.31 2.97
CA GLN A 156 3.24 14.61 3.55
C GLN A 156 1.94 15.18 2.98
N MET A 157 1.12 15.76 3.85
CA MET A 157 -0.07 16.52 3.47
C MET A 157 0.00 17.93 4.03
N ASN A 158 -0.25 18.92 3.18
CA ASN A 158 -0.46 20.31 3.58
C ASN A 158 -1.94 20.65 3.49
N ARG A 159 -2.55 20.96 4.63
CA ARG A 159 -3.93 21.42 4.76
C ARG A 159 -3.97 22.93 4.68
N ILE A 160 -4.30 23.47 3.50
CA ILE A 160 -4.13 24.89 3.19
C ILE A 160 -5.00 25.77 4.10
N THR A 161 -6.27 25.41 4.29
CA THR A 161 -7.21 26.14 5.14
C THR A 161 -6.76 26.17 6.61
N LYS A 162 -6.13 25.09 7.08
CA LYS A 162 -5.64 24.97 8.46
C LYS A 162 -4.21 25.45 8.65
N ARG A 163 -3.50 25.79 7.56
CA ARG A 163 -2.07 26.15 7.56
C ARG A 163 -1.23 25.12 8.32
N LEU A 164 -1.54 23.85 8.11
CA LEU A 164 -0.95 22.74 8.85
C LEU A 164 -0.32 21.75 7.87
N SER A 165 0.94 21.43 8.11
CA SER A 165 1.67 20.34 7.44
C SER A 165 1.76 19.15 8.39
N LEU A 166 1.38 17.97 7.91
CA LEU A 166 1.35 16.75 8.71
C LEU A 166 1.64 15.53 7.84
N THR A 167 1.89 14.40 8.50
CA THR A 167 2.05 13.10 7.84
C THR A 167 0.71 12.38 7.76
N CYS A 168 0.39 11.80 6.61
CA CYS A 168 -0.82 11.02 6.41
C CYS A 168 -0.53 9.73 5.64
N GLY A 169 -1.49 8.81 5.64
CA GLY A 169 -1.47 7.62 4.80
C GLY A 169 -2.34 7.84 3.57
N MET A 170 -1.76 7.82 2.38
CA MET A 170 -2.49 7.83 1.11
C MET A 170 -2.65 6.40 0.61
N ALA A 171 -3.88 5.94 0.52
CA ALA A 171 -4.21 4.67 -0.12
C ALA A 171 -4.73 4.94 -1.53
N THR A 172 -4.09 4.32 -2.51
CA THR A 172 -4.50 4.30 -3.91
C THR A 172 -5.01 2.90 -4.22
N LEU A 173 -6.25 2.84 -4.70
CA LEU A 173 -6.88 1.61 -5.14
C LEU A 173 -7.07 1.63 -6.65
N SER A 174 -6.77 0.52 -7.31
CA SER A 174 -7.05 0.32 -8.74
C SER A 174 -7.58 -1.09 -8.97
N SER A 175 -8.66 -1.18 -9.75
CA SER A 175 -9.35 -2.44 -10.04
C SER A 175 -9.28 -2.74 -11.53
N ILE A 176 -8.99 -4.00 -11.86
CA ILE A 176 -8.95 -4.50 -13.24
C ILE A 176 -9.85 -5.73 -13.33
N GLU A 177 -10.71 -5.76 -14.34
CA GLU A 177 -11.47 -6.94 -14.71
C GLU A 177 -10.57 -7.94 -15.44
N LEU A 178 -10.49 -9.16 -14.93
CA LEU A 178 -9.66 -10.23 -15.49
C LEU A 178 -10.06 -10.59 -16.92
N THR A 179 -11.32 -10.39 -17.30
CA THR A 179 -11.82 -10.59 -18.67
C THR A 179 -11.26 -9.59 -19.67
N THR A 180 -10.75 -8.44 -19.21
CA THR A 180 -10.13 -7.43 -20.07
C THR A 180 -8.63 -7.62 -20.25
N LEU A 181 -8.06 -8.57 -19.50
CA LEU A 181 -6.66 -8.97 -19.60
C LEU A 181 -6.44 -9.94 -20.75
N SER A 182 -5.34 -9.75 -21.45
CA SER A 182 -4.86 -10.65 -22.50
C SER A 182 -3.34 -10.77 -22.44
N ILE A 183 -2.81 -11.88 -22.91
CA ILE A 183 -1.36 -12.11 -22.98
C ILE A 183 -0.90 -11.79 -24.40
N ASP A 184 0.10 -10.92 -24.53
CA ASP A 184 0.77 -10.63 -25.81
C ASP A 184 1.68 -11.78 -26.25
N GLU A 185 2.13 -11.77 -27.51
CA GLU A 185 3.11 -12.72 -28.06
C GLU A 185 4.41 -12.79 -27.23
N ASN A 186 4.75 -11.71 -26.51
CA ASN A 186 5.91 -11.63 -25.62
C ASN A 186 5.64 -12.10 -24.18
N SER A 187 4.49 -12.75 -23.91
CA SER A 187 4.06 -13.14 -22.56
C SER A 187 3.88 -11.96 -21.59
N LEU A 188 3.59 -10.77 -22.13
CA LEU A 188 3.28 -9.58 -21.35
C LEU A 188 1.77 -9.48 -21.11
N LEU A 189 1.38 -9.11 -19.90
CA LEU A 189 -0.01 -8.81 -19.58
C LEU A 189 -0.40 -7.46 -20.20
N LEU A 190 -1.42 -7.50 -21.05
CA LEU A 190 -2.08 -6.33 -21.62
C LEU A 190 -3.48 -6.21 -21.04
N THR A 191 -3.97 -4.98 -20.95
CA THR A 191 -5.36 -4.68 -20.58
C THR A 191 -5.98 -3.74 -21.59
N SER A 192 -7.23 -4.02 -21.95
CA SER A 192 -8.06 -3.11 -22.75
C SER A 192 -8.84 -2.11 -21.88
N GLN A 193 -8.84 -2.31 -20.56
CA GLN A 193 -9.52 -1.43 -19.62
C GLN A 193 -8.71 -0.15 -19.39
N THR A 194 -9.40 0.99 -19.40
CA THR A 194 -8.79 2.25 -18.97
C THR A 194 -8.51 2.23 -17.47
N ALA A 195 -7.28 2.60 -17.09
CA ALA A 195 -6.89 2.64 -15.69
C ALA A 195 -7.74 3.66 -14.90
N ALA A 196 -8.35 3.20 -13.82
CA ALA A 196 -9.08 4.04 -12.87
C ALA A 196 -8.44 3.90 -11.48
N TYR A 197 -8.38 5.02 -10.76
CA TYR A 197 -7.77 5.08 -9.45
C TYR A 197 -8.73 5.77 -8.47
N THR A 198 -8.84 5.18 -7.27
CA THR A 198 -9.51 5.81 -6.13
C THR A 198 -8.46 6.15 -5.09
N HIS A 199 -8.45 7.40 -4.64
CA HIS A 199 -7.50 7.87 -3.63
C HIS A 199 -8.23 8.21 -2.34
N VAL A 200 -7.74 7.65 -1.23
CA VAL A 200 -8.26 7.91 0.11
C VAL A 200 -7.12 8.26 1.06
N VAL A 201 -7.38 9.10 2.06
CA VAL A 201 -6.37 9.55 3.03
C VAL A 201 -6.75 9.28 4.47
N GLY A 202 -5.82 8.72 5.23
CA GLY A 202 -5.87 8.65 6.69
C GLY A 202 -5.03 9.76 7.29
N ILE A 203 -5.68 10.82 7.79
CA ILE A 203 -5.00 11.93 8.49
C ILE A 203 -4.39 11.39 9.80
N ASP A 204 -3.12 11.67 10.06
CA ASP A 204 -2.34 11.18 11.22
C ASP A 204 -1.92 9.69 11.17
N PHE A 205 -2.18 8.99 10.06
CA PHE A 205 -1.52 7.71 9.79
C PHE A 205 -0.02 7.92 9.54
N PRO A 206 0.89 7.05 10.01
CA PRO A 206 0.67 5.74 10.65
C PRO A 206 0.55 5.75 12.18
N TYR A 207 0.58 6.92 12.84
CA TYR A 207 0.55 7.01 14.30
C TYR A 207 -0.80 6.57 14.89
N VAL A 208 -1.86 6.82 14.13
CA VAL A 208 -3.23 6.36 14.42
C VAL A 208 -3.78 5.67 13.17
N ILE A 209 -4.74 4.77 13.34
CA ILE A 209 -5.52 4.20 12.23
C ILE A 209 -6.87 4.92 12.19
N PRO A 210 -6.97 6.11 11.57
CA PRO A 210 -8.21 6.86 11.46
C PRO A 210 -9.16 6.20 10.45
N ALA A 211 -10.39 6.71 10.36
CA ALA A 211 -11.18 6.51 9.15
C ALA A 211 -10.48 7.26 8.00
N PHE A 212 -10.39 6.63 6.82
CA PHE A 212 -9.85 7.31 5.66
C PHE A 212 -10.94 8.17 5.03
N GLU A 213 -10.55 9.22 4.31
CA GLU A 213 -11.44 10.13 3.59
C GLU A 213 -11.13 10.11 2.10
N LEU A 214 -12.16 10.13 1.25
CA LEU A 214 -11.99 10.23 -0.20
C LEU A 214 -11.34 11.56 -0.59
N ILE A 215 -10.35 11.50 -1.47
CA ILE A 215 -9.72 12.66 -2.09
C ILE A 215 -10.03 12.69 -3.58
N LEU A 216 -10.31 13.89 -4.07
CA LEU A 216 -10.35 14.19 -5.50
C LEU A 216 -9.07 14.93 -5.88
N LEU A 217 -8.27 14.35 -6.76
CA LEU A 217 -7.11 15.03 -7.35
C LEU A 217 -7.62 15.91 -8.51
N LEU A 218 -7.23 17.18 -8.52
CA LEU A 218 -7.79 18.16 -9.45
C LEU A 218 -7.07 18.20 -10.81
N GLU A 219 -5.74 18.10 -10.78
CA GLU A 219 -4.87 18.23 -11.96
C GLU A 219 -3.82 17.12 -11.91
N LEU A 220 -4.17 15.94 -12.44
CA LEU A 220 -3.31 14.75 -12.39
C LEU A 220 -1.99 14.93 -13.16
N ASP A 221 -1.99 15.77 -14.19
CA ASP A 221 -0.84 16.02 -15.07
C ASP A 221 0.01 17.23 -14.62
N GLU A 222 -0.45 18.01 -13.64
CA GLU A 222 0.24 19.21 -13.17
C GLU A 222 0.62 19.10 -11.70
N LEU A 223 1.91 18.90 -11.45
CA LEU A 223 2.46 19.02 -10.10
C LEU A 223 2.65 20.50 -9.76
N THR A 224 2.50 20.83 -8.48
CA THR A 224 2.95 22.13 -7.97
C THR A 224 4.45 22.33 -8.21
N ALA A 225 4.94 23.56 -8.12
CA ALA A 225 6.38 23.87 -8.24
C ALA A 225 7.28 23.07 -7.26
N ASN A 226 6.70 22.54 -6.19
CA ASN A 226 7.38 21.73 -5.19
C ASN A 226 7.19 20.21 -5.40
N GLY A 227 6.60 19.79 -6.52
CA GLY A 227 6.38 18.38 -6.84
C GLY A 227 5.17 17.73 -6.14
N MET A 228 4.31 18.50 -5.46
CA MET A 228 3.13 17.97 -4.77
C MET A 228 1.91 17.93 -5.70
N TRP A 229 1.06 16.92 -5.52
CA TRP A 229 -0.28 16.85 -6.10
C TRP A 229 -1.23 17.81 -5.41
N GLN A 230 -2.17 18.36 -6.19
CA GLN A 230 -3.25 19.20 -5.68
C GLN A 230 -4.55 18.39 -5.61
N GLY A 231 -5.26 18.50 -4.48
CA GLY A 231 -6.53 17.82 -4.31
C GLY A 231 -7.45 18.49 -3.31
N VAL A 232 -8.63 17.89 -3.16
CA VAL A 232 -9.61 18.27 -2.14
C VAL A 232 -10.11 17.05 -1.39
N ILE A 233 -10.35 17.21 -0.10
CA ILE A 233 -11.06 16.21 0.69
C ILE A 233 -12.54 16.26 0.28
N ALA A 234 -13.08 15.17 -0.30
CA ALA A 234 -14.39 15.17 -0.95
C ALA A 234 -15.55 15.54 0.00
N THR A 235 -15.46 15.15 1.27
CA THR A 235 -16.49 15.36 2.30
C THR A 235 -16.60 16.82 2.75
N THR A 236 -15.45 17.51 2.85
CA THR A 236 -15.35 18.87 3.43
C THR A 236 -15.04 19.94 2.40
N ASN A 237 -14.69 19.54 1.17
CA ASN A 237 -14.14 20.39 0.13
C ASN A 237 -12.89 21.18 0.57
N GLU A 238 -12.13 20.63 1.54
CA GLU A 238 -10.91 21.26 2.03
C GLU A 238 -9.75 21.07 1.03
N PRO A 239 -9.10 22.14 0.56
CA PRO A 239 -7.95 22.04 -0.33
C PRO A 239 -6.71 21.53 0.40
N ILE A 240 -6.03 20.59 -0.24
CA ILE A 240 -4.85 19.91 0.26
C ILE A 240 -3.77 19.79 -0.82
N LEU A 241 -2.50 19.73 -0.38
CA LEU A 241 -1.37 19.33 -1.21
C LEU A 241 -0.76 18.05 -0.66
N LEU A 242 -0.34 17.13 -1.53
CA LEU A 242 0.16 15.79 -1.19
C LEU A 242 1.52 15.54 -1.85
N GLY A 243 2.54 15.11 -1.12
CA GLY A 243 3.85 14.77 -1.68
C GLY A 243 4.85 14.23 -0.68
#